data_AF-A0A2I8AB99-F1
#
_entry.id   AF-A0A2I8AB99-F1
#
_cell.length_a   1.000
_cell.length_b   1.000
_cell.length_c   1.000
_cell.angle_alpha   90.00
_cell.angle_beta   90.00
_cell.angle_gamma   90.00
#
_symmetry.space_group_name_H-M   'P 1'
#
loop_
_entity.id
_entity.type
_entity.pdbx_description
1 polymer ?
#
loop_
_entity_poly.entity_id
_entity_poly.type
_entity_poly.pdbx_seq_one_letter_code
_entity_poly.pdbx_strand_id
1 'polypeptide(L)'
;MLLKNVPYRQPGLFGLIHSNRDFTQKEAWGKNCFNSSFPASLCSYLYSLNLENVYIKLNSNLKVEHSSISTENFYGIDPNSDNLFYAFETQFTPYQQYLIGNLPGVDLVTQARDSGSCLQPIEIKLTALPDNTTCEFAEDYYGCEIVVRPDTIVYLACSIVENFRLNPSTIAGAFTEKLVNITDWTEAISVIPLIPDMIDCIDAIALSLIDVQKPFLMQPIWKTEGKSPRLVDNCLDVFVWSNLAFTRLFIDLAKIEINTYGRIRNIARHTRTIIWLFKMLSDFSINGYFNHGRIIDSLSYNTKNDKAFAVSGRVTHAYMTSAALRQPRITKQDIKRIILGGGQNLLSPERRFDAIIFNSPDIFD
;
A
#
# COMPACT_ATOMS: atom_id res chain seq x y z
N MET A 1 32.23 -24.88 7.74
CA MET A 1 32.97 -23.76 7.13
C MET A 1 32.99 -22.64 8.17
N LEU A 2 34.17 -22.34 8.71
CA LEU A 2 34.37 -21.45 9.85
C LEU A 2 33.75 -20.07 9.61
N LEU A 3 32.96 -19.60 10.58
CA LEU A 3 32.47 -18.23 10.69
C LEU A 3 33.69 -17.29 10.69
N LYS A 4 34.04 -16.74 9.53
CA LYS A 4 34.94 -15.60 9.44
C LYS A 4 34.24 -14.43 10.13
N ASN A 5 34.89 -13.86 11.14
CA ASN A 5 34.54 -12.60 11.78
C ASN A 5 34.09 -11.59 10.72
N VAL A 6 32.80 -11.30 10.70
CA VAL A 6 32.24 -10.21 9.91
C VAL A 6 32.79 -8.92 10.56
N PRO A 7 33.50 -8.05 9.82
CA PRO A 7 33.97 -6.78 10.39
C PRO A 7 32.79 -6.03 11.00
N TYR A 8 33.01 -5.32 12.11
CA TYR A 8 32.02 -4.47 12.76
C TYR A 8 31.27 -3.65 11.70
N ARG A 9 30.07 -4.11 11.31
CA ARG A 9 29.18 -3.35 10.44
C ARG A 9 28.60 -2.24 11.30
N GLN A 10 28.62 -1.01 10.79
CA GLN A 10 27.80 0.06 11.37
C GLN A 10 26.32 -0.36 11.36
N PRO A 11 25.51 0.13 12.30
CA PRO A 11 24.07 -0.07 12.28
C PRO A 11 23.48 0.29 10.91
N GLY A 12 22.63 -0.59 10.39
CA GLY A 12 22.05 -0.41 9.05
C GLY A 12 20.93 -1.39 8.73
N LEU A 13 20.25 -1.14 7.62
CA LEU A 13 19.26 -2.04 7.03
C LEU A 13 19.79 -2.60 5.71
N PHE A 14 19.63 -3.90 5.50
CA PHE A 14 20.07 -4.60 4.29
C PHE A 14 19.53 -3.93 3.01
N GLY A 15 20.42 -3.68 2.04
CA GLY A 15 20.07 -3.09 0.74
C GLY A 15 19.78 -1.58 0.74
N LEU A 16 19.64 -0.93 1.90
CA LEU A 16 19.41 0.52 1.99
C LEU A 16 20.75 1.26 2.07
N ILE A 17 21.45 1.33 0.93
CA ILE A 17 22.79 1.93 0.83
C ILE A 17 22.71 3.47 0.78
N HIS A 18 21.81 4.01 -0.06
CA HIS A 18 21.64 5.45 -0.23
C HIS A 18 20.20 5.86 0.12
N SER A 19 20.04 6.70 1.15
CA SER A 19 18.74 7.13 1.63
C SER A 19 18.81 8.51 2.26
N ASN A 20 17.66 9.19 2.36
CA ASN A 20 17.49 10.39 3.18
C ASN A 20 17.38 10.09 4.70
N ARG A 21 17.44 8.82 5.11
CA ARG A 21 17.52 8.39 6.50
C ARG A 21 18.91 7.82 6.79
N ASP A 22 19.54 8.27 7.87
CA ASP A 22 20.83 7.76 8.34
C ASP A 22 20.62 6.69 9.43
N PHE A 23 20.81 5.42 9.05
CA PHE A 23 20.64 4.28 9.97
C PHE A 23 21.78 4.08 10.97
N THR A 24 22.84 4.90 10.92
CA THR A 24 23.83 4.96 12.00
C THR A 24 23.30 5.74 13.21
N GLN A 25 22.23 6.52 13.02
CA GLN A 25 21.63 7.38 14.03
C GLN A 25 20.33 6.80 14.58
N LYS A 26 20.06 6.99 15.88
CA LYS A 26 18.91 6.40 16.58
C LYS A 26 17.56 6.86 16.02
N GLU A 27 17.50 8.07 15.47
CA GLU A 27 16.31 8.70 14.90
C GLU A 27 15.70 7.86 13.76
N ALA A 28 16.55 7.23 12.94
CA ALA A 28 16.11 6.38 11.82
C ALA A 28 15.50 5.04 12.29
N TRP A 29 15.71 4.66 13.55
CA TRP A 29 15.15 3.45 14.18
C TRP A 29 13.89 3.70 15.00
N GLY A 30 13.44 4.96 15.08
CA GLY A 30 12.17 5.31 15.69
C GLY A 30 10.96 4.77 14.92
N LYS A 31 9.82 4.62 15.59
CA LYS A 31 8.59 4.03 15.04
C LYS A 31 8.12 4.57 13.68
N ASN A 32 8.37 5.85 13.39
CA ASN A 32 7.88 6.50 12.18
C ASN A 32 8.80 6.20 10.99
N CYS A 33 10.09 5.99 11.27
CA CYS A 33 11.10 5.67 10.27
C CYS A 33 11.19 4.16 10.04
N PHE A 34 11.41 3.39 11.10
CA PHE A 34 11.67 1.94 10.99
C PHE A 34 10.54 1.18 10.29
N ASN A 35 9.28 1.53 10.58
CA ASN A 35 8.11 0.84 10.02
C ASN A 35 7.90 1.05 8.50
N SER A 36 8.59 2.02 7.88
CA SER A 36 8.63 2.19 6.42
C SER A 36 9.98 1.77 5.83
N SER A 37 11.08 1.92 6.58
CA SER A 37 12.41 1.49 6.14
C SER A 37 12.60 -0.03 6.12
N PHE A 38 12.16 -0.74 7.16
CA PHE A 38 12.30 -2.20 7.24
C PHE A 38 11.59 -2.93 6.08
N PRO A 39 10.35 -2.57 5.71
CA PRO A 39 9.69 -3.09 4.50
C PRO A 39 10.53 -3.01 3.23
N ALA A 40 11.17 -1.86 2.98
CA ALA A 40 12.03 -1.68 1.81
C ALA A 40 13.25 -2.61 1.87
N SER A 41 13.85 -2.75 3.06
CA SER A 41 14.97 -3.65 3.29
C SER A 41 14.59 -5.13 3.11
N LEU A 42 13.40 -5.52 3.57
CA LEU A 42 12.86 -6.87 3.41
C LEU A 42 12.68 -7.25 1.93
N CYS A 43 12.22 -6.33 1.08
CA CYS A 43 12.10 -6.57 -0.36
C CYS A 43 13.46 -6.76 -1.03
N SER A 44 14.47 -5.98 -0.63
CA SER A 44 15.84 -6.14 -1.11
C SER A 44 16.44 -7.47 -0.63
N TYR A 45 16.11 -7.91 0.59
CA TYR A 45 16.53 -9.22 1.11
C TYR A 45 15.89 -10.38 0.34
N LEU A 46 14.58 -10.32 0.07
CA LEU A 46 13.88 -11.28 -0.80
C LEU A 46 14.55 -11.39 -2.17
N TYR A 47 14.88 -10.24 -2.79
CA TYR A 47 15.60 -10.20 -4.06
C TYR A 47 16.95 -10.91 -4.00
N SER A 48 17.72 -10.70 -2.91
CA SER A 48 19.02 -11.37 -2.72
C SER A 48 18.92 -12.90 -2.59
N LEU A 49 17.74 -13.40 -2.22
CA LEU A 49 17.43 -14.83 -2.15
C LEU A 49 16.81 -15.37 -3.45
N ASN A 50 16.73 -14.56 -4.51
CA ASN A 50 16.01 -14.84 -5.76
C ASN A 50 14.52 -15.14 -5.53
N LEU A 51 13.91 -14.47 -4.54
CA LEU A 51 12.48 -14.58 -4.25
C LEU A 51 11.75 -13.35 -4.76
N GLU A 52 10.72 -13.57 -5.58
CA GLU A 52 9.80 -12.53 -6.03
C GLU A 52 8.72 -12.25 -4.98
N ASN A 53 8.20 -11.02 -4.97
CA ASN A 53 7.10 -10.61 -4.11
C ASN A 53 5.77 -11.19 -4.65
N VAL A 54 4.82 -11.47 -3.77
CA VAL A 54 3.47 -11.89 -4.20
C VAL A 54 2.76 -10.68 -4.79
N TYR A 55 2.39 -10.73 -6.07
CA TYR A 55 1.75 -9.61 -6.74
C TYR A 55 0.24 -9.84 -6.87
N ILE A 56 -0.53 -9.02 -6.14
CA ILE A 56 -2.00 -9.04 -6.12
C ILE A 56 -2.51 -8.12 -7.24
N LYS A 57 -3.07 -8.74 -8.28
CA LYS A 57 -3.58 -8.06 -9.48
C LYS A 57 -5.07 -8.26 -9.65
N LEU A 58 -5.69 -7.42 -10.47
CA LEU A 58 -7.06 -7.58 -10.91
C LEU A 58 -7.07 -8.32 -12.25
N ASN A 59 -8.02 -9.23 -12.49
CA ASN A 59 -8.20 -9.86 -13.79
C ASN A 59 -9.37 -9.25 -14.57
N SER A 60 -9.58 -9.71 -15.81
CA SER A 60 -10.64 -9.23 -16.71
C SER A 60 -12.06 -9.44 -16.17
N ASN A 61 -12.25 -10.28 -15.14
CA ASN A 61 -13.52 -10.46 -14.43
C ASN A 61 -13.64 -9.55 -13.20
N LEU A 62 -12.73 -8.59 -13.03
CA LEU A 62 -12.62 -7.71 -11.86
C LEU A 62 -12.47 -8.50 -10.55
N LYS A 63 -11.82 -9.68 -10.62
CA LYS A 63 -11.47 -10.50 -9.47
C LYS A 63 -9.98 -10.42 -9.21
N VAL A 64 -9.63 -10.50 -7.93
CA VAL A 64 -8.23 -10.55 -7.52
C VAL A 64 -7.64 -11.91 -7.91
N GLU A 65 -6.43 -11.86 -8.45
CA GLU A 65 -5.57 -13.02 -8.69
C GLU A 65 -4.15 -12.73 -8.24
N HIS A 66 -3.37 -13.80 -8.03
CA HIS A 66 -1.97 -13.70 -7.63
C HIS A 66 -1.05 -14.03 -8.80
N SER A 67 -0.02 -13.21 -8.93
CA SER A 67 1.15 -13.44 -9.78
C SER A 67 2.39 -13.12 -8.95
N SER A 68 3.54 -12.95 -9.59
CA SER A 68 4.77 -12.53 -8.93
C SER A 68 5.32 -11.23 -9.54
N ILE A 69 6.09 -10.49 -8.73
CA ILE A 69 6.81 -9.30 -9.18
C ILE A 69 8.20 -9.25 -8.54
N SER A 70 9.24 -9.16 -9.36
CA SER A 70 10.60 -8.94 -8.88
C SER A 70 10.72 -7.58 -8.18
N THR A 71 11.59 -7.49 -7.17
CA THR A 71 11.84 -6.21 -6.48
C THR A 71 12.44 -5.18 -7.44
N GLU A 72 13.23 -5.59 -8.44
CA GLU A 72 13.73 -4.71 -9.49
C GLU A 72 12.59 -4.02 -10.26
N ASN A 73 11.62 -4.79 -10.76
CA ASN A 73 10.47 -4.23 -11.46
C ASN A 73 9.62 -3.36 -10.55
N PHE A 74 9.51 -3.72 -9.27
CA PHE A 74 8.76 -2.95 -8.29
C PHE A 74 9.44 -1.63 -7.91
N TYR A 75 10.76 -1.59 -7.82
CA TYR A 75 11.52 -0.37 -7.53
C TYR A 75 11.81 0.48 -8.77
N GLY A 76 11.68 -0.11 -9.96
CA GLY A 76 12.06 0.50 -11.24
C GLY A 76 13.57 0.47 -11.50
N ILE A 77 14.34 -0.24 -10.68
CA ILE A 77 15.80 -0.37 -10.75
C ILE A 77 16.26 -1.55 -9.88
N ASP A 78 17.39 -2.18 -10.23
CA ASP A 78 17.98 -3.26 -9.45
C ASP A 78 18.22 -2.81 -7.99
N PRO A 79 17.70 -3.54 -6.97
CA PRO A 79 17.91 -3.24 -5.55
C PRO A 79 19.38 -3.20 -5.10
N ASN A 80 20.29 -3.83 -5.84
CA ASN A 80 21.74 -3.81 -5.60
C ASN A 80 22.45 -2.68 -6.36
N SER A 81 21.74 -1.88 -7.15
CA SER A 81 22.32 -0.78 -7.90
C SER A 81 22.80 0.34 -6.98
N ASP A 82 24.05 0.76 -7.14
CA ASP A 82 24.57 1.98 -6.49
C ASP A 82 23.85 3.25 -6.94
N ASN A 83 23.05 3.19 -8.02
CA ASN A 83 22.25 4.30 -8.50
C ASN A 83 20.86 4.40 -7.83
N LEU A 84 20.46 3.41 -7.02
CA LEU A 84 19.18 3.43 -6.30
C LEU A 84 19.29 4.32 -5.05
N PHE A 85 18.35 5.26 -4.91
CA PHE A 85 18.15 6.07 -3.70
C PHE A 85 16.75 5.85 -3.11
N TYR A 86 16.68 5.66 -1.80
CA TYR A 86 15.45 5.51 -1.04
C TYR A 86 15.07 6.85 -0.38
N ALA A 87 14.16 7.60 -1.01
CA ALA A 87 13.64 8.87 -0.51
C ALA A 87 12.33 8.64 0.27
N PHE A 88 12.43 8.47 1.59
CA PHE A 88 11.27 8.28 2.45
C PHE A 88 10.50 9.57 2.67
N GLU A 89 9.18 9.48 2.87
CA GLU A 89 8.29 10.62 3.18
C GLU A 89 8.42 11.77 2.17
N THR A 90 8.68 11.42 0.91
CA THR A 90 8.98 12.36 -0.19
C THR A 90 7.85 12.37 -1.21
N GLN A 91 7.67 13.50 -1.90
CA GLN A 91 6.70 13.62 -2.98
C GLN A 91 7.20 12.91 -4.25
N PHE A 92 6.33 12.15 -4.91
CA PHE A 92 6.57 11.70 -6.27
C PHE A 92 6.22 12.81 -7.25
N THR A 93 7.17 13.69 -7.50
CA THR A 93 6.95 14.93 -8.27
C THR A 93 6.32 14.75 -9.66
N PRO A 94 6.47 13.62 -10.39
CA PRO A 94 5.74 13.43 -11.64
C PRO A 94 4.21 13.52 -11.51
N TYR A 95 3.63 13.21 -10.34
CA TYR A 95 2.18 13.27 -10.14
C TYR A 95 1.64 14.68 -9.83
N GLN A 96 2.52 15.65 -9.55
CA GLN A 96 2.11 17.02 -9.24
C GLN A 96 1.31 17.69 -10.38
N GLN A 97 1.54 17.27 -11.63
CA GLN A 97 0.86 17.82 -12.81
C GLN A 97 -0.64 17.49 -12.86
N TYR A 98 -1.11 16.48 -12.12
CA TYR A 98 -2.50 16.01 -12.17
C TYR A 98 -3.41 16.68 -11.15
N LEU A 99 -2.88 17.56 -10.29
CA LEU A 99 -3.64 18.09 -9.17
C LEU A 99 -3.45 19.58 -8.97
N ILE A 100 -4.48 20.21 -8.40
CA ILE A 100 -4.41 21.56 -7.84
C ILE A 100 -3.96 21.46 -6.38
N GLY A 101 -3.02 22.32 -5.99
CA GLY A 101 -2.43 22.36 -4.66
C GLY A 101 -1.14 21.54 -4.59
N ASN A 102 -0.76 21.12 -3.39
CA ASN A 102 0.48 20.35 -3.18
C ASN A 102 0.17 18.85 -3.15
N LEU A 103 0.99 18.05 -3.83
CA LEU A 103 0.97 16.59 -3.71
C LEU A 103 1.45 16.21 -2.29
N PRO A 104 0.76 15.36 -1.53
CA PRO A 104 1.31 14.87 -0.25
C PRO A 104 2.55 14.00 -0.47
N GLY A 105 3.40 13.88 0.57
CA GLY A 105 4.48 12.88 0.55
C GLY A 105 3.91 11.46 0.60
N VAL A 106 4.59 10.50 -0.05
CA VAL A 106 4.30 9.06 0.08
C VAL A 106 5.36 8.40 0.97
N ASP A 107 5.07 7.22 1.51
CA ASP A 107 5.96 6.52 2.44
C ASP A 107 7.38 6.34 1.86
N LEU A 108 7.51 5.97 0.58
CA LEU A 108 8.79 5.84 -0.12
C LEU A 108 8.67 6.26 -1.59
N VAL A 109 9.67 7.02 -2.07
CA VAL A 109 9.95 7.20 -3.49
C VAL A 109 11.32 6.60 -3.79
N THR A 110 11.39 5.65 -4.72
CA THR A 110 12.69 5.23 -5.29
C THR A 110 13.14 6.24 -6.33
N GLN A 111 14.43 6.56 -6.35
CA GLN A 111 15.01 7.54 -7.28
C GLN A 111 16.31 7.03 -7.89
N ALA A 112 16.61 7.49 -9.10
CA ALA A 112 17.93 7.35 -9.71
C ALA A 112 18.85 8.48 -9.22
N ARG A 113 19.99 8.16 -8.62
CA ARG A 113 20.90 9.15 -8.01
C ARG A 113 21.57 10.08 -9.01
N ASP A 114 21.96 9.54 -10.15
CA ASP A 114 22.65 10.26 -11.22
C ASP A 114 21.85 11.45 -11.76
N SER A 115 20.53 11.32 -11.81
CA SER A 115 19.61 12.26 -12.43
C SER A 115 18.65 12.91 -11.44
N GLY A 116 18.48 12.34 -10.24
CA GLY A 116 17.43 12.71 -9.29
C GLY A 116 16.02 12.33 -9.75
N SER A 117 15.90 11.50 -10.80
CA SER A 117 14.60 11.14 -11.38
C SER A 117 13.83 10.22 -10.43
N CYS A 118 12.55 10.52 -10.20
CA CYS A 118 11.66 9.65 -9.46
C CYS A 118 11.30 8.41 -10.30
N LEU A 119 11.46 7.21 -9.73
CA LEU A 119 11.21 5.94 -10.40
C LEU A 119 9.83 5.38 -10.02
N GLN A 120 9.59 5.13 -8.72
CA GLN A 120 8.33 4.57 -8.24
C GLN A 120 7.85 5.24 -6.95
N PRO A 121 6.57 5.62 -6.84
CA PRO A 121 5.92 5.94 -5.57
C PRO A 121 5.40 4.67 -4.90
N ILE A 122 5.74 4.46 -3.64
CA ILE A 122 5.40 3.23 -2.92
C ILE A 122 4.74 3.57 -1.58
N GLU A 123 3.45 3.26 -1.45
CA GLU A 123 2.76 3.24 -0.17
C GLU A 123 3.13 1.98 0.62
N ILE A 124 3.37 2.10 1.93
CA ILE A 124 3.83 0.98 2.76
C ILE A 124 2.83 0.69 3.89
N LYS A 125 2.47 -0.59 4.05
CA LYS A 125 1.61 -1.07 5.13
C LYS A 125 2.22 -2.32 5.77
N LEU A 126 3.02 -2.12 6.81
CA LEU A 126 3.54 -3.22 7.63
C LEU A 126 2.44 -3.77 8.54
N THR A 127 1.96 -4.98 8.27
CA THR A 127 0.74 -5.53 8.88
C THR A 127 0.98 -6.80 9.70
N ALA A 128 0.27 -6.90 10.83
CA ALA A 128 0.31 -8.08 11.70
C ALA A 128 -0.54 -9.22 11.13
N LEU A 129 -0.06 -10.45 11.24
CA LEU A 129 -0.79 -11.66 10.87
C LEU A 129 -0.79 -12.65 12.05
N PRO A 130 -1.94 -13.01 12.64
CA PRO A 130 -3.27 -12.50 12.38
C PRO A 130 -3.52 -11.11 12.98
N ASP A 131 -4.53 -10.43 12.45
CA ASP A 131 -5.15 -9.30 13.11
C ASP A 131 -6.12 -9.72 14.23
N ASN A 132 -6.62 -8.75 15.00
CA ASN A 132 -7.56 -9.00 16.10
C ASN A 132 -8.88 -9.67 15.69
N THR A 133 -9.26 -9.64 14.41
CA THR A 133 -10.55 -10.17 13.93
C THR A 133 -10.48 -11.62 13.48
N THR A 134 -9.27 -12.13 13.26
CA THR A 134 -8.98 -13.47 12.74
C THR A 134 -8.07 -14.30 13.66
N CYS A 135 -7.52 -13.71 14.72
CA CYS A 135 -6.58 -14.37 15.62
C CYS A 135 -7.13 -15.57 16.42
N GLU A 136 -8.45 -15.72 16.50
CA GLU A 136 -9.11 -16.89 17.13
C GLU A 136 -9.51 -17.95 16.09
N PHE A 137 -9.22 -17.73 14.80
CA PHE A 137 -9.49 -18.72 13.76
C PHE A 137 -8.31 -19.69 13.61
N ALA A 138 -8.50 -20.76 12.84
CA ALA A 138 -7.37 -21.59 12.43
C ALA A 138 -6.41 -20.76 11.56
N GLU A 139 -5.11 -21.09 11.57
CA GLU A 139 -4.08 -20.31 10.85
C GLU A 139 -4.36 -20.14 9.36
N ASP A 140 -5.02 -21.13 8.76
CA ASP A 140 -5.43 -21.11 7.35
C ASP A 140 -6.47 -20.01 7.03
N TYR A 141 -7.04 -19.36 8.05
CA TYR A 141 -8.00 -18.27 7.95
C TYR A 141 -7.49 -16.96 8.56
N TYR A 142 -6.19 -16.86 8.86
CA TYR A 142 -5.59 -15.61 9.32
C TYR A 142 -5.61 -14.54 8.23
N GLY A 143 -5.84 -13.29 8.64
CA GLY A 143 -5.75 -12.13 7.77
C GLY A 143 -5.17 -10.91 8.48
N CYS A 144 -4.88 -9.86 7.71
CA CYS A 144 -4.23 -8.64 8.19
C CYS A 144 -5.17 -7.44 8.15
N GLU A 145 -5.10 -6.55 9.14
CA GLU A 145 -5.78 -5.24 9.04
C GLU A 145 -4.95 -4.30 8.13
N ILE A 146 -5.62 -3.62 7.19
CA ILE A 146 -5.05 -2.51 6.43
C ILE A 146 -5.82 -1.24 6.76
N VAL A 147 -5.10 -0.19 7.15
CA VAL A 147 -5.64 1.16 7.42
C VAL A 147 -5.06 2.13 6.40
N VAL A 148 -5.93 2.86 5.70
CA VAL A 148 -5.57 3.69 4.55
C VAL A 148 -5.83 5.17 4.84
N ARG A 149 -4.87 6.03 4.48
CA ARG A 149 -5.00 7.49 4.63
C ARG A 149 -5.62 8.12 3.36
N PRO A 150 -6.22 9.31 3.45
CA PRO A 150 -6.71 10.01 2.27
C PRO A 150 -5.64 10.24 1.20
N ASP A 151 -4.42 10.56 1.60
CA ASP A 151 -3.28 10.79 0.68
C ASP A 151 -2.99 9.56 -0.21
N THR A 152 -3.18 8.36 0.33
CA THR A 152 -3.08 7.12 -0.45
C THR A 152 -4.09 7.09 -1.60
N ILE A 153 -5.30 7.64 -1.41
CA ILE A 153 -6.33 7.72 -2.45
C ILE A 153 -5.96 8.76 -3.52
N VAL A 154 -5.26 9.83 -3.15
CA VAL A 154 -4.71 10.80 -4.11
C VAL A 154 -3.69 10.13 -5.01
N TYR A 155 -2.73 9.39 -4.45
CA TYR A 155 -1.76 8.62 -5.23
C TYR A 155 -2.41 7.53 -6.08
N LEU A 156 -3.46 6.87 -5.58
CA LEU A 156 -4.24 5.91 -6.35
C LEU A 156 -4.84 6.57 -7.60
N ALA A 157 -5.51 7.72 -7.43
CA ALA A 157 -6.07 8.49 -8.54
C ALA A 157 -4.98 8.90 -9.54
N CYS A 158 -3.87 9.48 -9.07
CA CYS A 158 -2.72 9.82 -9.92
C CYS A 158 -2.19 8.63 -10.73
N SER A 159 -2.06 7.46 -10.09
CA SER A 159 -1.55 6.24 -10.75
C SER A 159 -2.46 5.73 -11.88
N ILE A 160 -3.77 6.01 -11.78
CA ILE A 160 -4.76 5.66 -12.79
C ILE A 160 -4.72 6.68 -13.93
N VAL A 161 -4.81 7.98 -13.61
CA VAL A 161 -4.89 9.06 -14.61
C VAL A 161 -3.61 9.25 -15.42
N GLU A 162 -2.45 8.86 -14.88
CA GLU A 162 -1.17 8.83 -15.60
C GLU A 162 -1.27 8.13 -16.96
N ASN A 163 -2.07 7.06 -17.05
CA ASN A 163 -2.25 6.31 -18.31
C ASN A 163 -3.07 7.09 -19.37
N PHE A 164 -3.74 8.16 -18.96
CA PHE A 164 -4.56 9.01 -19.82
C PHE A 164 -4.00 10.44 -19.94
N ARG A 165 -2.78 10.69 -19.46
CA ARG A 165 -2.16 12.04 -19.40
C ARG A 165 -2.21 12.81 -20.72
N LEU A 166 -2.05 12.12 -21.84
CA LEU A 166 -2.04 12.75 -23.17
C LEU A 166 -3.44 13.02 -23.70
N ASN A 167 -4.44 12.24 -23.27
CA ASN A 167 -5.82 12.33 -23.75
C ASN A 167 -6.81 12.12 -22.57
N PRO A 168 -6.94 13.07 -21.62
CA PRO A 168 -7.80 12.91 -20.45
C PRO A 168 -9.26 12.61 -20.78
N SER A 169 -9.75 13.14 -21.90
CA SER A 169 -11.13 12.93 -22.38
C SER A 169 -11.43 11.49 -22.81
N THR A 170 -10.42 10.61 -22.94
CA THR A 170 -10.62 9.20 -23.32
C THR A 170 -11.49 8.46 -22.31
N ILE A 171 -11.38 8.78 -21.02
CA ILE A 171 -12.22 8.19 -19.98
C ILE A 171 -13.56 8.93 -19.80
N ALA A 172 -13.79 10.04 -20.52
CA ALA A 172 -15.03 10.80 -20.40
C ALA A 172 -16.27 9.95 -20.77
N GLY A 173 -16.12 9.05 -21.74
CA GLY A 173 -17.18 8.12 -22.16
C GLY A 173 -17.57 7.07 -21.12
N ALA A 174 -16.77 6.89 -20.06
CA ALA A 174 -17.15 6.05 -18.93
C ALA A 174 -18.18 6.73 -18.02
N PHE A 175 -18.27 8.07 -18.02
CA PHE A 175 -19.18 8.82 -17.15
C PHE A 175 -20.54 9.04 -17.81
N THR A 176 -21.61 8.58 -17.15
CA THR A 176 -22.98 8.76 -17.64
C THR A 176 -23.47 10.21 -17.44
N GLU A 177 -24.40 10.68 -18.27
CA GLU A 177 -25.00 12.03 -18.13
C GLU A 177 -25.55 12.28 -16.72
N LYS A 178 -26.11 11.24 -16.09
CA LYS A 178 -26.65 11.29 -14.73
C LYS A 178 -25.59 11.65 -13.68
N LEU A 179 -24.35 11.20 -13.86
CA LEU A 179 -23.24 11.47 -12.96
C LEU A 179 -22.63 12.86 -13.16
N VAL A 180 -22.71 13.39 -14.39
CA VAL A 180 -22.22 14.74 -14.73
C VAL A 180 -23.17 15.81 -14.18
N ASN A 181 -24.46 15.50 -14.06
CA ASN A 181 -25.51 16.45 -13.65
C ASN A 181 -25.80 16.46 -12.14
N ILE A 182 -24.88 15.98 -11.30
CA ILE A 182 -25.04 16.05 -9.83
C ILE A 182 -24.99 17.52 -9.40
N THR A 183 -26.12 18.04 -8.92
CA THR A 183 -26.26 19.44 -8.53
C THR A 183 -25.54 19.77 -7.23
N ASP A 184 -25.55 18.84 -6.28
CA ASP A 184 -24.87 19.00 -4.99
C ASP A 184 -24.22 17.69 -4.56
N TRP A 185 -22.88 17.69 -4.55
CA TRP A 185 -22.06 16.57 -4.11
C TRP A 185 -21.99 16.45 -2.59
N THR A 186 -22.29 17.50 -1.84
CA THR A 186 -22.14 17.52 -0.37
C THR A 186 -23.33 16.86 0.34
N GLU A 187 -24.50 16.83 -0.32
CA GLU A 187 -25.71 16.22 0.20
C GLU A 187 -25.76 14.70 -0.06
N ALA A 188 -25.65 13.91 1.01
CA ALA A 188 -25.61 12.45 0.92
C ALA A 188 -26.83 11.85 0.22
N ILE A 189 -28.02 12.44 0.40
CA ILE A 189 -29.27 12.01 -0.26
C ILE A 189 -29.17 12.10 -1.78
N SER A 190 -28.48 13.11 -2.30
CA SER A 190 -28.30 13.32 -3.74
C SER A 190 -27.29 12.33 -4.34
N VAL A 191 -26.29 11.91 -3.55
CA VAL A 191 -25.16 11.10 -4.01
C VAL A 191 -25.41 9.60 -3.86
N ILE A 192 -26.05 9.15 -2.77
CA ILE A 192 -26.29 7.72 -2.49
C ILE A 192 -26.88 6.93 -3.67
N PRO A 193 -27.92 7.42 -4.38
CA PRO A 193 -28.52 6.70 -5.50
C PRO A 193 -27.61 6.51 -6.71
N LEU A 194 -26.45 7.19 -6.75
CA LEU A 194 -25.52 7.23 -7.87
C LEU A 194 -24.26 6.38 -7.63
N ILE A 195 -24.07 5.89 -6.41
CA ILE A 195 -22.89 5.10 -6.03
C ILE A 195 -22.75 3.82 -6.88
N PRO A 196 -23.82 3.07 -7.23
CA PRO A 196 -23.69 1.96 -8.17
C PRO A 196 -23.12 2.39 -9.52
N ASP A 197 -23.62 3.49 -10.09
CA ASP A 197 -23.14 4.03 -11.35
C ASP A 197 -21.65 4.45 -11.24
N MET A 198 -21.23 5.04 -10.11
CA MET A 198 -19.83 5.40 -9.85
C MET A 198 -18.91 4.17 -9.81
N ILE A 199 -19.39 3.07 -9.20
CA ILE A 199 -18.65 1.80 -9.15
C ILE A 199 -18.47 1.26 -10.57
N ASP A 200 -19.53 1.26 -11.37
CA ASP A 200 -19.48 0.78 -12.76
C ASP A 200 -18.50 1.59 -13.62
N CYS A 201 -18.45 2.92 -13.42
CA CYS A 201 -17.44 3.78 -14.07
C CYS A 201 -16.01 3.41 -13.67
N ILE A 202 -15.74 3.24 -12.37
CA ILE A 202 -14.40 2.86 -11.89
C ILE A 202 -14.01 1.48 -12.41
N ASP A 203 -14.96 0.54 -12.44
CA ASP A 203 -14.77 -0.81 -12.98
C ASP A 203 -14.47 -0.78 -14.49
N ALA A 204 -15.17 0.04 -15.28
CA ALA A 204 -14.89 0.22 -16.70
C ALA A 204 -13.49 0.82 -16.95
N ILE A 205 -13.09 1.83 -16.16
CA ILE A 205 -11.74 2.39 -16.22
C ILE A 205 -10.69 1.32 -15.85
N ALA A 206 -10.93 0.54 -14.79
CA ALA A 206 -10.05 -0.55 -14.40
C ALA A 206 -9.89 -1.60 -15.51
N LEU A 207 -10.99 -1.99 -16.18
CA LEU A 207 -10.94 -2.92 -17.31
C LEU A 207 -10.10 -2.40 -18.47
N SER A 208 -10.19 -1.11 -18.80
CA SER A 208 -9.35 -0.49 -19.84
C SER A 208 -7.85 -0.45 -19.51
N LEU A 209 -7.49 -0.64 -18.25
CA LEU A 209 -6.11 -0.62 -17.75
C LEU A 209 -5.63 -1.99 -17.30
N ILE A 210 -6.38 -3.06 -17.55
CA ILE A 210 -6.16 -4.37 -16.92
C ILE A 210 -4.79 -4.97 -17.27
N ASP A 211 -4.26 -4.70 -18.47
CA ASP A 211 -2.96 -5.20 -18.91
C ASP A 211 -1.78 -4.33 -18.44
N VAL A 212 -2.06 -3.11 -17.98
CA VAL A 212 -1.05 -2.09 -17.63
C VAL A 212 -1.14 -1.62 -16.17
N GLN A 213 -1.81 -2.39 -15.32
CA GLN A 213 -1.89 -2.15 -13.87
C GLN A 213 -0.49 -2.06 -13.27
N LYS A 214 -0.29 -1.05 -12.42
CA LYS A 214 1.01 -0.73 -11.83
C LYS A 214 1.06 -1.20 -10.38
N PRO A 215 2.22 -1.66 -9.88
CA PRO A 215 2.40 -1.87 -8.45
C PRO A 215 2.20 -0.54 -7.71
N PHE A 216 1.55 -0.59 -6.55
CA PHE A 216 1.06 0.61 -5.87
C PHE A 216 1.36 0.58 -4.37
N LEU A 217 1.03 -0.52 -3.69
CA LEU A 217 1.16 -0.64 -2.25
C LEU A 217 1.97 -1.87 -1.87
N MET A 218 3.02 -1.66 -1.08
CA MET A 218 3.80 -2.69 -0.42
C MET A 218 3.15 -3.05 0.92
N GLN A 219 2.69 -4.28 1.06
CA GLN A 219 2.16 -4.82 2.30
C GLN A 219 3.03 -5.99 2.79
N PRO A 220 4.07 -5.71 3.57
CA PRO A 220 4.74 -6.76 4.31
C PRO A 220 3.84 -7.27 5.44
N ILE A 221 3.96 -8.57 5.69
CA ILE A 221 3.31 -9.24 6.82
C ILE A 221 4.36 -9.66 7.85
N TRP A 222 3.98 -9.61 9.12
CA TRP A 222 4.74 -10.22 10.20
C TRP A 222 3.83 -11.16 10.99
N LYS A 223 4.13 -12.47 10.93
CA LYS A 223 3.29 -13.53 11.50
C LYS A 223 3.70 -13.88 12.93
N THR A 224 2.71 -13.95 13.82
CA THR A 224 2.87 -14.29 15.23
C THR A 224 2.14 -15.58 15.62
N GLU A 225 2.47 -16.11 16.80
CA GLU A 225 1.74 -17.19 17.46
C GLU A 225 0.37 -16.67 17.96
N GLY A 226 -0.62 -16.59 17.07
CA GLY A 226 -1.93 -15.98 17.38
C GLY A 226 -1.75 -14.52 17.81
N LYS A 227 -2.31 -14.13 18.96
CA LYS A 227 -2.15 -12.79 19.56
C LYS A 227 -0.84 -12.59 20.34
N SER A 228 -0.01 -13.62 20.47
CA SER A 228 1.26 -13.54 21.20
C SER A 228 2.20 -12.52 20.55
N PRO A 229 3.04 -11.80 21.32
CA PRO A 229 4.10 -10.97 20.76
C PRO A 229 5.29 -11.78 20.22
N ARG A 230 5.15 -13.10 20.01
CA ARG A 230 6.19 -13.99 19.50
C ARG A 230 5.99 -14.29 18.03
N LEU A 231 7.05 -14.12 17.25
CA LEU A 231 7.08 -14.53 15.84
C LEU A 231 7.11 -16.07 15.74
N VAL A 232 6.36 -16.61 14.80
CA VAL A 232 6.56 -18.00 14.37
C VAL A 232 7.86 -18.14 13.57
N ASP A 233 8.31 -19.35 13.27
CA ASP A 233 9.57 -19.54 12.53
C ASP A 233 9.53 -18.93 11.12
N ASN A 234 8.45 -19.15 10.38
CA ASN A 234 8.16 -18.56 9.07
C ASN A 234 7.29 -17.32 9.25
N CYS A 235 7.90 -16.14 9.40
CA CYS A 235 7.18 -14.97 9.91
C CYS A 235 7.12 -13.77 8.99
N LEU A 236 7.90 -13.68 7.92
CA LEU A 236 7.95 -12.48 7.08
C LEU A 236 7.69 -12.81 5.61
N ASP A 237 6.88 -12.00 4.95
CA ASP A 237 6.69 -12.02 3.50
C ASP A 237 6.20 -10.65 3.01
N VAL A 238 6.17 -10.44 1.70
CA VAL A 238 5.73 -9.19 1.07
C VAL A 238 4.68 -9.46 -0.01
N PHE A 239 3.54 -8.81 0.16
CA PHE A 239 2.48 -8.71 -0.83
C PHE A 239 2.51 -7.33 -1.46
N VAL A 240 2.56 -7.24 -2.78
CA VAL A 240 2.46 -6.00 -3.53
C VAL A 240 1.06 -5.94 -4.14
N TRP A 241 0.32 -4.87 -3.89
CA TRP A 241 -0.96 -4.63 -4.53
C TRP A 241 -0.77 -3.78 -5.77
N SER A 242 -1.40 -4.18 -6.87
CA SER A 242 -1.60 -3.27 -7.99
C SER A 242 -2.58 -2.16 -7.63
N ASN A 243 -2.47 -1.02 -8.30
CA ASN A 243 -3.41 0.09 -8.14
C ASN A 243 -4.86 -0.35 -8.38
N LEU A 244 -5.12 -1.20 -9.39
CA LEU A 244 -6.47 -1.67 -9.69
C LEU A 244 -6.98 -2.68 -8.65
N ALA A 245 -6.17 -3.67 -8.23
CA ALA A 245 -6.59 -4.63 -7.21
C ALA A 245 -6.89 -3.94 -5.88
N PHE A 246 -6.13 -2.90 -5.53
CA PHE A 246 -6.35 -2.12 -4.32
C PHE A 246 -7.76 -1.50 -4.26
N THR A 247 -8.37 -1.17 -5.42
CA THR A 247 -9.75 -0.65 -5.45
C THR A 247 -10.79 -1.62 -4.88
N ARG A 248 -10.52 -2.93 -4.95
CA ARG A 248 -11.44 -3.97 -4.45
C ARG A 248 -11.63 -3.90 -2.93
N LEU A 249 -10.64 -3.41 -2.20
CA LEU A 249 -10.71 -3.28 -0.73
C LEU A 249 -11.88 -2.40 -0.26
N PHE A 250 -12.32 -1.44 -1.07
CA PHE A 250 -13.44 -0.55 -0.71
C PHE A 250 -14.66 -0.69 -1.64
N ILE A 251 -14.48 -1.08 -2.91
CA ILE A 251 -15.59 -1.31 -3.85
C ILE A 251 -16.38 -2.56 -3.48
N ASP A 252 -15.71 -3.67 -3.17
CA ASP A 252 -16.40 -4.93 -2.92
C ASP A 252 -17.22 -4.86 -1.62
N LEU A 253 -16.78 -4.06 -0.63
CA LEU A 253 -17.58 -3.76 0.57
C LEU A 253 -18.89 -3.06 0.23
N ALA A 254 -18.85 -2.05 -0.65
CA ALA A 254 -20.05 -1.36 -1.11
C ALA A 254 -20.95 -2.29 -1.93
N LYS A 255 -20.39 -3.14 -2.79
CA LYS A 255 -21.14 -4.15 -3.54
C LYS A 255 -21.83 -5.16 -2.61
N ILE A 256 -21.17 -5.61 -1.54
CA ILE A 256 -21.77 -6.48 -0.53
C ILE A 256 -22.97 -5.78 0.13
N GLU A 257 -22.83 -4.51 0.50
CA GLU A 257 -23.94 -3.74 1.08
C GLU A 257 -25.12 -3.63 0.11
N ILE A 258 -24.86 -3.26 -1.16
CA ILE A 258 -25.88 -3.17 -2.21
C ILE A 258 -26.57 -4.52 -2.42
N ASN A 259 -25.81 -5.61 -2.52
CA ASN A 259 -26.38 -6.95 -2.72
C ASN A 259 -27.22 -7.41 -1.52
N THR A 260 -26.86 -6.98 -0.31
CA THR A 260 -27.56 -7.36 0.93
C THR A 260 -28.84 -6.55 1.14
N TYR A 261 -28.82 -5.25 0.82
CA TYR A 261 -29.91 -4.33 1.16
C TYR A 261 -30.62 -3.70 -0.05
N GLY A 262 -30.19 -4.03 -1.27
CA GLY A 262 -30.66 -3.44 -2.53
C GLY A 262 -30.17 -2.01 -2.81
N ARG A 263 -29.45 -1.39 -1.86
CA ARG A 263 -28.92 -0.02 -1.95
C ARG A 263 -27.85 0.25 -0.89
N ILE A 264 -27.07 1.30 -1.09
CA ILE A 264 -26.29 1.92 -0.01
C ILE A 264 -27.26 2.62 0.94
N ARG A 265 -27.14 2.35 2.25
CA ARG A 265 -28.02 2.95 3.27
C ARG A 265 -27.47 4.26 3.81
N ASN A 266 -26.15 4.36 3.93
CA ASN A 266 -25.46 5.55 4.41
C ASN A 266 -24.04 5.61 3.80
N ILE A 267 -23.50 6.82 3.64
CA ILE A 267 -22.12 6.99 3.17
C ILE A 267 -21.15 6.66 4.32
N ALA A 268 -20.61 5.45 4.32
CA ALA A 268 -19.53 5.05 5.21
C ALA A 268 -18.17 5.41 4.60
N ARG A 269 -17.08 5.22 5.36
CA ARG A 269 -15.70 5.52 4.93
C ARG A 269 -15.30 4.88 3.59
N HIS A 270 -15.63 3.60 3.40
CA HIS A 270 -15.31 2.89 2.15
C HIS A 270 -16.12 3.46 0.96
N THR A 271 -17.41 3.75 1.16
CA THR A 271 -18.27 4.36 0.12
C THR A 271 -17.86 5.79 -0.19
N ARG A 272 -17.46 6.57 0.81
CA ARG A 272 -16.87 7.90 0.62
C ARG A 272 -15.58 7.82 -0.21
N THR A 273 -14.76 6.79 0.00
CA THR A 273 -13.55 6.57 -0.80
C THR A 273 -13.87 6.32 -2.27
N ILE A 274 -14.97 5.60 -2.57
CA ILE A 274 -15.49 5.46 -3.96
C ILE A 274 -15.82 6.83 -4.53
N ILE A 275 -16.56 7.66 -3.78
CA ILE A 275 -16.97 9.00 -4.22
C ILE A 275 -15.74 9.89 -4.47
N TRP A 276 -14.75 9.88 -3.56
CA TRP A 276 -13.51 10.63 -3.71
C TRP A 276 -12.75 10.20 -4.96
N LEU A 277 -12.50 8.90 -5.14
CA LEU A 277 -11.79 8.39 -6.31
C LEU A 277 -12.55 8.74 -7.59
N PHE A 278 -13.85 8.48 -7.63
CA PHE A 278 -14.71 8.82 -8.77
C PHE A 278 -14.59 10.30 -9.13
N LYS A 279 -14.72 11.20 -8.14
CA LYS A 279 -14.70 12.64 -8.37
C LYS A 279 -13.34 13.12 -8.89
N MET A 280 -12.24 12.56 -8.37
CA MET A 280 -10.89 12.86 -8.87
C MET A 280 -10.70 12.42 -10.32
N LEU A 281 -11.17 11.21 -10.69
CA LEU A 281 -11.10 10.70 -12.06
C LEU A 281 -11.99 11.51 -13.01
N SER A 282 -13.20 11.87 -12.58
CA SER A 282 -14.14 12.67 -13.36
C SER A 282 -13.61 14.09 -13.59
N ASP A 283 -13.12 14.77 -12.56
CA ASP A 283 -12.53 16.11 -12.69
C ASP A 283 -11.30 16.10 -13.60
N PHE A 284 -10.45 15.07 -13.49
CA PHE A 284 -9.32 14.88 -14.39
C PHE A 284 -9.77 14.72 -15.85
N SER A 285 -10.82 13.94 -16.10
CA SER A 285 -11.30 13.70 -17.48
C SER A 285 -11.77 14.96 -18.20
N ILE A 286 -12.27 15.93 -17.44
CA ILE A 286 -12.81 17.20 -17.95
C ILE A 286 -11.70 18.26 -18.03
N ASN A 287 -10.89 18.39 -16.99
CA ASN A 287 -9.98 19.52 -16.81
C ASN A 287 -8.50 19.17 -17.07
N GLY A 288 -8.15 17.89 -17.12
CA GLY A 288 -6.76 17.40 -17.08
C GLY A 288 -6.13 17.42 -15.68
N TYR A 289 -6.88 17.84 -14.64
CA TYR A 289 -6.43 17.89 -13.25
C TYR A 289 -7.62 17.79 -12.28
N PHE A 290 -7.36 17.53 -10.99
CA PHE A 290 -8.37 17.52 -9.93
C PHE A 290 -7.91 18.27 -8.66
N ASN A 291 -8.85 18.77 -7.85
CA ASN A 291 -8.52 19.43 -6.57
C ASN A 291 -8.77 18.48 -5.41
N HIS A 292 -7.75 17.70 -5.03
CA HIS A 292 -7.88 16.65 -4.02
C HIS A 292 -8.29 17.19 -2.65
N GLY A 293 -7.71 18.30 -2.20
CA GLY A 293 -7.99 18.90 -0.90
C GLY A 293 -9.45 19.32 -0.79
N ARG A 294 -9.95 20.03 -1.82
CA ARG A 294 -11.37 20.40 -1.89
C ARG A 294 -12.27 19.17 -1.89
N ILE A 295 -11.96 18.14 -2.66
CA ILE A 295 -12.75 16.90 -2.74
C ILE A 295 -12.81 16.22 -1.38
N ILE A 296 -11.66 15.99 -0.74
CA ILE A 296 -11.58 15.27 0.54
C ILE A 296 -12.28 16.04 1.67
N ASP A 297 -12.11 17.36 1.72
CA ASP A 297 -12.66 18.19 2.79
C ASP A 297 -14.17 18.43 2.63
N SER A 298 -14.63 18.72 1.40
CA SER A 298 -16.04 19.00 1.15
C SER A 298 -16.90 17.75 1.12
N LEU A 299 -16.36 16.61 0.69
CA LEU A 299 -17.11 15.36 0.54
C LEU A 299 -16.84 14.42 1.73
N SER A 300 -16.91 14.97 2.95
CA SER A 300 -16.63 14.22 4.19
C SER A 300 -17.82 13.39 4.68
N TYR A 301 -19.05 13.79 4.33
CA TYR A 301 -20.32 13.14 4.69
C TYR A 301 -20.44 12.78 6.17
N ASN A 302 -20.09 13.72 7.06
CA ASN A 302 -20.10 13.55 8.53
C ASN A 302 -19.20 12.41 9.06
N THR A 303 -18.25 11.94 8.26
CA THR A 303 -17.22 11.00 8.71
C THR A 303 -15.88 11.70 8.86
N LYS A 304 -15.10 11.35 9.88
CA LYS A 304 -13.75 11.91 10.06
C LYS A 304 -12.88 11.61 8.83
N ASN A 305 -12.14 12.60 8.34
CA ASN A 305 -11.27 12.52 7.17
C ASN A 305 -9.83 12.09 7.52
N ASP A 306 -9.53 11.71 8.76
CA ASP A 306 -8.21 11.20 9.18
C ASP A 306 -7.80 9.89 8.50
N LYS A 307 -8.80 9.12 8.05
CA LYS A 307 -8.65 7.83 7.37
C LYS A 307 -9.61 7.78 6.18
N ALA A 308 -9.13 7.28 5.05
CA ALA A 308 -9.98 6.95 3.91
C ALA A 308 -10.89 5.78 4.28
N PHE A 309 -10.29 4.64 4.63
CA PHE A 309 -10.98 3.45 5.13
C PHE A 309 -10.03 2.54 5.93
N ALA A 310 -10.59 1.51 6.54
CA ALA A 310 -9.86 0.38 7.11
C ALA A 310 -10.60 -0.92 6.78
N VAL A 311 -9.85 -1.98 6.51
CA VAL A 311 -10.35 -3.33 6.25
C VAL A 311 -9.67 -4.30 7.20
N SER A 312 -10.45 -5.18 7.82
CA SER A 312 -9.92 -6.17 8.75
C SER A 312 -9.41 -7.43 8.04
N GLY A 313 -8.75 -8.29 8.80
CA GLY A 313 -8.27 -9.60 8.38
C GLY A 313 -9.37 -10.46 7.75
N ARG A 314 -10.61 -10.36 8.23
CA ARG A 314 -11.76 -11.08 7.64
C ARG A 314 -12.01 -10.72 6.18
N VAL A 315 -11.69 -9.47 5.80
CA VAL A 315 -11.86 -8.98 4.43
C VAL A 315 -10.59 -9.25 3.63
N THR A 316 -9.42 -8.90 4.16
CA THR A 316 -8.15 -9.03 3.43
C THR A 316 -7.75 -10.48 3.18
N HIS A 317 -8.14 -11.41 4.06
CA HIS A 317 -7.87 -12.83 3.92
C HIS A 317 -8.26 -13.33 2.52
N ALA A 318 -9.50 -13.06 2.08
CA ALA A 318 -10.02 -13.52 0.79
C ALA A 318 -9.20 -13.05 -0.43
N TYR A 319 -8.48 -11.94 -0.31
CA TYR A 319 -7.61 -11.41 -1.37
C TYR A 319 -6.16 -11.88 -1.26
N MET A 320 -5.73 -12.38 -0.10
CA MET A 320 -4.33 -12.71 0.18
C MET A 320 -4.11 -14.22 0.37
N THR A 321 -5.17 -15.04 0.46
CA THR A 321 -5.10 -16.49 0.66
C THR A 321 -4.13 -17.14 -0.33
N SER A 322 -3.01 -17.63 0.19
CA SER A 322 -1.91 -18.18 -0.59
C SER A 322 -0.99 -19.01 0.31
N ALA A 323 -0.10 -19.79 -0.29
CA ALA A 323 0.94 -20.51 0.45
C ALA A 323 1.84 -19.54 1.24
N ALA A 324 2.17 -18.38 0.66
CA ALA A 324 2.97 -17.33 1.31
C ALA A 324 2.27 -16.70 2.52
N LEU A 325 0.94 -16.57 2.51
CA LEU A 325 0.19 -16.08 3.67
C LEU A 325 0.18 -17.13 4.80
N ARG A 326 -0.05 -18.40 4.43
CA ARG A 326 -0.08 -19.51 5.38
C ARG A 326 1.28 -19.73 6.04
N GLN A 327 2.33 -19.77 5.22
CA GLN A 327 3.71 -20.02 5.63
C GLN A 327 4.64 -18.98 4.96
N PRO A 328 4.81 -17.80 5.58
CA PRO A 328 5.70 -16.74 5.11
C PRO A 328 7.11 -17.23 4.79
N ARG A 329 7.68 -16.77 3.68
CA ARG A 329 8.93 -17.35 3.14
C ARG A 329 10.19 -16.96 3.90
N ILE A 330 10.18 -15.84 4.63
CA ILE A 330 11.33 -15.36 5.40
C ILE A 330 11.19 -15.77 6.87
N THR A 331 12.26 -16.31 7.42
CA THR A 331 12.24 -16.86 8.77
C THR A 331 12.58 -15.81 9.83
N LYS A 332 12.23 -16.07 11.09
CA LYS A 332 12.63 -15.22 12.22
C LYS A 332 14.16 -15.06 12.31
N GLN A 333 14.91 -16.12 11.96
CA GLN A 333 16.38 -16.13 11.98
C GLN A 333 16.99 -15.32 10.83
N ASP A 334 16.22 -14.98 9.79
CA ASP A 334 16.70 -14.10 8.74
C ASP A 334 16.69 -12.62 9.15
N ILE A 335 15.97 -12.24 10.21
CA ILE A 335 15.89 -10.85 10.67
C ILE A 335 17.26 -10.27 11.01
N LYS A 336 18.18 -11.07 11.60
CA LYS A 336 19.57 -10.64 11.86
C LYS A 336 20.42 -10.42 10.61
N ARG A 337 19.94 -10.85 9.43
CA ARG A 337 20.55 -10.58 8.12
C ARG A 337 19.96 -9.33 7.46
N ILE A 338 18.81 -8.84 7.95
CA ILE A 338 18.13 -7.64 7.48
C ILE A 338 18.51 -6.43 8.36
N ILE A 339 18.48 -6.59 9.68
CA ILE A 339 18.90 -5.60 10.67
C ILE A 339 20.36 -5.85 11.01
N LEU A 340 21.24 -4.91 10.63
CA LEU A 340 22.68 -5.09 10.62
C LEU A 340 23.36 -4.30 11.74
N GLY A 341 24.56 -4.74 12.12
CA GLY A 341 25.50 -3.90 12.88
C GLY A 341 25.05 -3.51 14.28
N GLY A 342 24.19 -4.30 14.93
CA GLY A 342 23.63 -3.95 16.22
C GLY A 342 22.49 -2.93 16.17
N GLY A 343 21.92 -2.66 14.98
CA GLY A 343 20.83 -1.72 14.79
C GLY A 343 19.57 -2.01 15.62
N GLN A 344 19.34 -3.28 15.99
CA GLN A 344 18.27 -3.65 16.92
C GLN A 344 18.39 -2.95 18.28
N ASN A 345 19.61 -2.61 18.71
CA ASN A 345 19.86 -1.88 19.96
C ASN A 345 19.49 -0.39 19.88
N LEU A 346 19.26 0.12 18.66
CA LEU A 346 18.83 1.49 18.40
C LEU A 346 17.31 1.61 18.27
N LEU A 347 16.58 0.48 18.21
CA LEU A 347 15.12 0.48 18.18
C LEU A 347 14.57 1.22 19.41
N SER A 348 13.62 2.11 19.15
CA SER A 348 12.85 2.82 20.18
C SER A 348 11.39 2.40 20.06
N PRO A 349 11.04 1.19 20.53
CA PRO A 349 9.79 0.51 20.17
C PRO A 349 8.55 1.14 20.82
N GLU A 350 7.40 0.97 20.16
CA GLU A 350 6.08 1.18 20.80
C GLU A 350 5.26 -0.13 20.88
N ARG A 351 4.24 -0.30 20.03
CA ARG A 351 3.28 -1.42 20.09
C ARG A 351 3.29 -2.33 18.85
N ARG A 352 4.26 -2.18 17.94
CA ARG A 352 4.22 -2.80 16.60
C ARG A 352 5.37 -3.81 16.42
N PHE A 353 5.75 -4.07 15.17
CA PHE A 353 6.82 -5.01 14.81
C PHE A 353 8.18 -4.67 15.43
N ASP A 354 8.49 -3.38 15.53
CA ASP A 354 9.65 -2.84 16.27
C ASP A 354 9.70 -3.33 17.72
N ALA A 355 8.56 -3.37 18.41
CA ALA A 355 8.47 -3.87 19.77
C ALA A 355 8.69 -5.39 19.89
N ILE A 356 8.24 -6.16 18.89
CA ILE A 356 8.47 -7.60 18.86
C ILE A 356 9.95 -7.91 18.69
N ILE A 357 10.63 -7.21 17.78
CA ILE A 357 12.07 -7.36 17.55
C ILE A 357 12.84 -6.98 18.82
N PHE A 358 12.54 -5.82 19.41
CA PHE A 358 13.22 -5.33 20.61
C PHE A 358 13.09 -6.31 21.80
N ASN A 359 11.94 -6.96 21.95
CA ASN A 359 11.67 -7.89 23.04
C ASN A 359 12.07 -9.35 22.75
N SER A 360 12.70 -9.62 21.60
CA SER A 360 13.15 -10.96 21.19
C SER A 360 14.65 -10.95 20.89
N PRO A 361 15.52 -10.73 21.91
CA PRO A 361 16.97 -10.63 21.70
C PRO A 361 17.59 -11.91 21.11
N ASP A 362 16.96 -13.06 21.35
CA ASP A 362 17.34 -14.39 20.84
C ASP A 362 17.36 -14.48 19.29
N ILE A 363 16.70 -13.53 18.60
CA ILE A 363 16.78 -13.39 17.15
C ILE A 363 18.21 -13.05 16.69
N PHE A 364 18.97 -12.35 17.53
CA PHE A 364 20.28 -11.78 17.19
C PHE A 364 21.46 -12.52 17.82
N ASP A 365 21.19 -13.59 18.57
CA ASP A 365 22.21 -14.49 19.13
C ASP A 365 22.88 -15.39 18.07
#